data_AF-A0A127SV72-F1
#
_entry.id   AF-A0A127SV72-F1
#
_cell.length_a   1.000
_cell.length_b   1.000
_cell.length_c   1.000
_cell.angle_alpha   90.00
_cell.angle_beta   90.00
_cell.angle_gamma   90.00
#
_symmetry.space_group_name_H-M   'P 1'
#
loop_
_entity.id
_entity.type
_entity.pdbx_description
1 polymer ?
#
loop_
_entity_poly.entity_id
_entity_poly.type
_entity_poly.pdbx_seq_one_letter_code
_entity_poly.pdbx_strand_id
1 'polypeptide(L)'
;MPLREMAENFGLISKSMRAKKGRKTYFTPEGKVALMFLKMYTGLSSPKLMEHLNGNVHYQLFCDVRIDPMHPLTNYKLLDDVFSELARGLKIQQQQEILARAWKPYMKDLDTMYTDATCYESEMRYPTDPKLLWEGIEKSYEIMCTLSAKLNVHRPRTKYVDVEKANLSYRKRRRHTKVQTRKLTRRLLNLLGKILKETRTLERENAGAEKLLTVRQKSDIEIITRVYRQQK
;
A
#
# COMPACT_ATOMS: atom_id res chain seq x y z
N MET A 1 -9.83 -1.37 25.62
CA MET A 1 -8.81 -1.09 24.57
C MET A 1 -7.50 -1.76 25.00
N PRO A 2 -6.80 -2.51 24.14
CA PRO A 2 -5.63 -3.32 24.52
C PRO A 2 -4.31 -2.50 24.62
N LEU A 3 -4.32 -1.39 25.38
CA LEU A 3 -3.22 -0.42 25.42
C LEU A 3 -1.87 -1.04 25.85
N ARG A 4 -1.90 -1.96 26.81
CA ARG A 4 -0.70 -2.64 27.31
C ARG A 4 -0.06 -3.55 26.25
N GLU A 5 -0.86 -4.41 25.61
CA GLU A 5 -0.37 -5.30 24.54
C GLU A 5 0.22 -4.49 23.37
N MET A 6 -0.42 -3.36 23.02
CA MET A 6 0.11 -2.45 22.01
C MET A 6 1.46 -1.86 22.45
N ALA A 7 1.56 -1.37 23.68
CA ALA A 7 2.81 -0.82 24.23
C ALA A 7 3.95 -1.85 24.31
N GLU A 8 3.62 -3.12 24.60
CA GLU A 8 4.56 -4.24 24.53
C GLU A 8 5.05 -4.48 23.09
N ASN A 9 4.14 -4.46 22.10
CA ASN A 9 4.50 -4.61 20.70
C ASN A 9 5.38 -3.45 20.19
N PHE A 10 5.10 -2.21 20.62
CA PHE A 10 5.96 -1.05 20.38
C PHE A 10 7.34 -1.16 21.08
N GLY A 11 7.56 -2.16 21.94
CA GLY A 11 8.82 -2.33 22.66
C GLY A 11 9.04 -1.29 23.77
N LEU A 12 7.99 -0.60 24.19
CA LEU A 12 8.08 0.43 25.24
C LEU A 12 8.27 -0.20 26.62
N ILE A 13 7.65 -1.37 26.83
CA ILE A 13 7.76 -2.16 28.05
C ILE A 13 8.96 -3.09 27.94
N SER A 14 9.92 -2.93 28.86
CA SER A 14 11.05 -3.84 28.95
C SER A 14 10.61 -5.12 29.66
N LYS A 15 10.85 -6.28 29.04
CA LYS A 15 10.70 -7.60 29.69
C LYS A 15 11.86 -7.93 30.65
N SER A 16 12.81 -7.01 30.82
CA SER A 16 13.96 -7.19 31.72
C SER A 16 13.58 -6.81 33.15
N MET A 17 13.92 -7.68 34.11
CA MET A 17 13.79 -7.43 35.56
C MET A 17 14.74 -6.32 36.07
N ARG A 18 15.64 -5.79 35.23
CA ARG A 18 16.50 -4.65 35.59
C ARG A 18 15.75 -3.33 35.40
N ALA A 19 15.64 -2.57 36.48
CA ALA A 19 15.17 -1.18 36.42
C ALA A 19 16.01 -0.38 35.40
N LYS A 20 15.34 0.26 34.43
CA LYS A 20 16.00 1.18 33.49
C LYS A 20 16.63 2.32 34.30
N LYS A 21 17.96 2.45 34.25
CA LYS A 21 18.69 3.58 34.82
C LYS A 21 18.46 4.80 33.93
N GLY A 22 17.86 5.87 34.48
CA GLY A 22 17.61 7.12 33.76
C GLY A 22 16.53 7.98 34.41
N ARG A 23 16.28 9.17 33.85
CA ARG A 23 15.21 10.06 34.28
C ARG A 23 13.85 9.38 34.06
N LYS A 24 12.98 9.44 35.07
CA LYS A 24 11.59 8.96 34.94
C LYS A 24 10.90 9.70 33.80
N THR A 25 10.30 8.95 32.87
CA THR A 25 9.50 9.53 31.79
C THR A 25 8.20 10.10 32.36
N TYR A 26 7.71 11.19 31.78
CA TYR A 26 6.44 11.82 32.20
C TYR A 26 5.22 10.93 31.94
N PHE A 27 5.28 10.12 30.88
CA PHE A 27 4.20 9.24 30.45
C PHE A 27 4.57 7.77 30.71
N THR A 28 3.58 6.99 31.14
CA THR A 28 3.66 5.53 31.19
C THR A 28 3.67 4.95 29.76
N PRO A 29 4.14 3.71 29.55
CA PRO A 29 4.09 3.07 28.24
C PRO A 29 2.67 2.98 27.66
N GLU A 30 1.67 2.63 28.47
CA GLU A 30 0.26 2.66 28.03
C GLU A 30 -0.21 4.09 27.75
N GLY A 31 0.18 5.05 28.59
CA GLY A 31 -0.16 6.46 28.42
C GLY A 31 0.35 7.07 27.12
N LYS A 32 1.55 6.67 26.67
CA LYS A 32 2.07 7.07 25.36
C LYS A 32 1.18 6.59 24.21
N VAL A 33 0.73 5.33 24.25
CA VAL A 33 -0.16 4.77 23.24
C VAL A 33 -1.54 5.44 23.30
N ALA A 34 -2.08 5.64 24.50
CA ALA A 34 -3.34 6.33 24.73
C ALA A 34 -3.32 7.76 24.17
N LEU A 35 -2.23 8.50 24.36
CA LEU A 35 -2.05 9.85 23.80
C LEU A 35 -2.18 9.88 22.28
N MET A 36 -1.72 8.84 21.56
CA MET A 36 -1.86 8.77 20.11
C MET A 36 -3.33 8.62 19.70
N PHE A 37 -4.09 7.77 20.40
CA PHE A 37 -5.53 7.65 20.19
C PHE A 37 -6.27 8.94 20.52
N LEU A 38 -5.89 9.61 21.61
CA LEU A 38 -6.47 10.87 22.03
C LEU A 38 -6.22 11.98 20.99
N LYS A 39 -5.00 12.07 20.45
CA LYS A 39 -4.66 13.00 19.38
C LYS A 39 -5.51 12.77 18.12
N MET A 40 -5.66 11.50 17.71
CA MET A 40 -6.46 11.16 16.54
C MET A 40 -7.96 11.40 16.75
N TYR A 41 -8.49 11.05 17.93
CA TYR A 41 -9.90 11.23 18.25
C TYR A 41 -10.30 12.71 18.31
N THR A 42 -9.44 13.55 18.88
CA THR A 42 -9.73 14.97 19.08
C THR A 42 -9.40 15.82 17.85
N GLY A 43 -8.48 15.37 16.98
CA GLY A 43 -8.01 16.15 15.83
C GLY A 43 -7.26 17.44 16.22
N LEU A 44 -6.83 17.55 17.48
CA LEU A 44 -6.19 18.75 18.01
C LEU A 44 -4.70 18.80 17.69
N SER A 45 -4.16 20.01 17.60
CA SER A 45 -2.71 20.24 17.56
C SER A 45 -2.06 19.89 18.89
N SER A 46 -0.77 19.55 18.89
CA SER A 46 -0.05 19.16 20.11
C SER A 46 -0.11 20.22 21.24
N PRO A 47 -0.02 21.54 20.98
CA PRO A 47 -0.22 22.56 22.01
C PRO A 47 -1.63 22.53 22.63
N LYS A 48 -2.68 22.47 21.79
CA LYS A 48 -4.07 22.41 22.28
C LYS A 48 -4.35 21.11 23.03
N LEU A 49 -3.81 20.00 22.56
CA LEU A 49 -3.94 18.71 23.24
C LEU A 49 -3.31 18.76 24.64
N MET A 50 -2.19 19.45 24.81
CA MET A 50 -1.55 19.65 26.11
C MET A 50 -2.38 20.55 27.04
N GLU A 51 -2.97 21.63 26.52
CA GLU A 51 -3.90 22.47 27.30
C GLU A 51 -5.07 21.64 27.84
N HIS A 52 -5.68 20.81 26.99
CA HIS A 52 -6.73 19.90 27.42
C HIS A 52 -6.22 18.80 28.36
N LEU A 53 -5.00 18.30 28.20
CA LEU A 53 -4.43 17.33 29.12
C LEU A 53 -4.21 17.93 30.52
N ASN A 54 -3.83 19.20 30.61
CA ASN A 54 -3.69 19.91 31.88
C ASN A 54 -5.06 20.14 32.56
N GLY A 55 -6.09 20.51 31.80
CA GLY A 55 -7.40 20.89 32.35
C GLY A 55 -8.45 19.77 32.45
N ASN A 56 -8.33 18.70 31.67
CA ASN A 56 -9.36 17.67 31.54
C ASN A 56 -8.97 16.38 32.27
N VAL A 57 -9.67 16.10 33.37
CA VAL A 57 -9.48 14.89 34.19
C VAL A 57 -9.71 13.61 33.39
N HIS A 58 -10.63 13.61 32.42
CA HIS A 58 -10.88 12.43 31.59
C HIS A 58 -9.69 12.08 30.70
N TYR A 59 -8.97 13.09 30.19
CA TYR A 59 -7.81 12.87 29.34
C TYR A 59 -6.63 12.35 30.17
N GLN A 60 -6.47 12.92 31.37
CA GLN A 60 -5.51 12.45 32.37
C GLN A 60 -5.75 10.99 32.76
N LEU A 61 -7.01 10.63 33.08
CA LEU A 61 -7.38 9.26 33.43
C LEU A 61 -7.17 8.29 32.26
N PHE A 62 -7.53 8.67 31.04
CA PHE A 62 -7.36 7.83 29.86
C PHE A 62 -5.88 7.57 29.53
N CYS A 63 -5.02 8.58 29.71
CA CYS A 63 -3.59 8.45 29.48
C CYS A 63 -2.82 7.93 30.70
N ASP A 64 -3.50 7.62 31.80
CA ASP A 64 -2.89 7.25 33.08
C ASP A 64 -1.79 8.23 33.54
N VAL A 65 -2.10 9.53 33.46
CA VAL A 65 -1.23 10.62 33.91
C VAL A 65 -1.94 11.44 34.96
N ARG A 66 -1.20 11.90 35.97
CA ARG A 66 -1.69 12.88 36.95
C ARG A 66 -0.86 14.15 36.84
N ILE A 67 -1.49 15.23 36.42
CA ILE A 67 -0.85 16.55 36.33
C ILE A 67 -1.37 17.39 37.48
N ASP A 68 -0.45 17.96 38.25
CA ASP A 68 -0.80 18.91 39.31
C ASP A 68 -1.33 20.20 38.69
N PRO A 69 -2.56 20.66 39.03
CA PRO A 69 -3.10 21.92 38.54
C PRO A 69 -2.23 23.14 38.84
N MET A 70 -1.43 23.11 39.91
CA MET A 70 -0.51 24.19 40.26
C MET A 70 0.79 24.16 39.44
N HIS A 71 1.09 23.04 38.79
CA HIS A 71 2.29 22.83 37.99
C HIS A 71 1.94 22.17 36.64
N PRO A 72 1.22 22.89 35.74
CA PRO A 72 0.80 22.34 34.46
C PRO A 72 1.99 22.07 33.53
N LEU A 73 1.79 21.17 32.56
CA LEU A 73 2.76 20.97 31.48
C LEU A 73 2.78 22.19 30.56
N THR A 74 3.96 22.77 30.38
CA THR A 74 4.16 23.96 29.52
C THR A 74 4.83 23.62 28.19
N ASN A 75 5.53 22.49 28.11
CA ASN A 75 6.29 22.10 26.93
C ASN A 75 5.56 21.03 26.10
N TYR A 76 4.87 21.47 25.04
CA TYR A 76 4.14 20.56 24.15
C TYR A 76 5.05 19.62 23.35
N LYS A 77 6.34 19.94 23.21
CA LYS A 77 7.30 19.08 22.49
C LYS A 77 7.40 17.69 23.11
N LEU A 78 7.10 17.56 24.40
CA LEU A 78 7.00 16.26 25.07
C LEU A 78 5.99 15.33 24.38
N LEU A 79 4.88 15.87 23.87
CA LEU A 79 3.89 15.09 23.13
C LEU A 79 4.42 14.74 21.73
N ASP A 80 5.05 15.70 21.04
CA ASP A 80 5.63 15.46 19.71
C ASP A 80 6.76 14.43 19.73
N ASP A 81 7.58 14.42 20.78
CA ASP A 81 8.62 13.42 20.98
C ASP A 81 8.02 12.02 21.17
N VAL A 82 6.93 11.91 21.94
CA VAL A 82 6.19 10.65 22.11
C VAL A 82 5.58 10.18 20.79
N PHE A 83 4.94 11.06 20.02
CA PHE A 83 4.38 10.70 18.72
C PHE A 83 5.47 10.26 17.74
N SER A 84 6.62 10.94 17.76
CA SER A 84 7.77 10.62 16.92
C SER A 84 8.47 9.32 17.32
N GLU A 85 8.50 8.98 18.62
CA GLU A 85 8.96 7.68 19.14
C GLU A 85 8.05 6.55 18.64
N LEU A 86 6.74 6.70 18.79
CA LEU A 86 5.75 5.71 18.34
C LEU A 86 5.75 5.54 16.82
N ALA A 87 5.83 6.63 16.06
CA ALA A 87 5.85 6.58 14.61
C ALA A 87 7.05 5.77 14.07
N ARG A 88 8.23 5.90 14.68
CA ARG A 88 9.42 5.13 14.30
C ARG A 88 9.28 3.63 14.55
N GLY A 89 8.52 3.24 15.57
CA GLY A 89 8.27 1.84 15.92
C GLY A 89 7.00 1.24 15.29
N LEU A 90 6.25 1.99 14.48
CA LEU A 90 4.92 1.59 14.05
C LEU A 90 4.95 0.52 12.96
N LYS A 91 4.50 -0.69 13.32
CA LYS A 91 4.18 -1.77 12.39
C LYS A 91 2.66 -1.90 12.27
N ILE A 92 2.10 -1.29 11.22
CA ILE A 92 0.65 -1.14 11.04
C ILE A 92 -0.08 -2.49 11.11
N GLN A 93 0.40 -3.51 10.40
CA GLN A 93 -0.26 -4.82 10.36
C GLN A 93 -0.32 -5.48 11.73
N GLN A 94 0.75 -5.39 12.51
CA GLN A 94 0.82 -6.02 13.85
C GLN A 94 -0.11 -5.31 14.85
N GLN A 95 -0.12 -3.98 14.81
CA GLN A 95 -1.00 -3.18 15.68
C GLN A 95 -2.48 -3.34 15.29
N GLN A 96 -2.78 -3.40 14.00
CA GLN A 96 -4.12 -3.71 13.50
C GLN A 96 -4.59 -5.09 13.94
N GLU A 97 -3.72 -6.10 13.94
CA GLU A 97 -4.08 -7.44 14.42
C GLU A 97 -4.45 -7.44 15.91
N ILE A 98 -3.67 -6.76 16.76
CA ILE A 98 -3.95 -6.62 18.19
C ILE A 98 -5.31 -5.95 18.41
N LEU A 99 -5.57 -4.84 17.70
CA LEU A 99 -6.84 -4.14 17.78
C LEU A 99 -8.00 -5.00 17.28
N ALA A 100 -7.85 -5.63 16.12
CA ALA A 100 -8.88 -6.49 15.54
C ALA A 100 -9.22 -7.65 16.50
N ARG A 101 -8.23 -8.30 17.11
CA ARG A 101 -8.45 -9.38 18.07
C ARG A 101 -9.24 -8.91 19.29
N ALA A 102 -8.87 -7.76 19.85
CA ALA A 102 -9.56 -7.20 21.01
C ALA A 102 -10.98 -6.72 20.70
N TRP A 103 -11.25 -6.26 19.47
CA TRP A 103 -12.55 -5.73 19.06
C TRP A 103 -13.47 -6.77 18.43
N LYS A 104 -12.93 -7.91 17.96
CA LYS A 104 -13.68 -8.99 17.31
C LYS A 104 -14.95 -9.43 18.05
N PRO A 105 -14.97 -9.57 19.39
CA PRO A 105 -16.19 -9.94 20.11
C PRO A 105 -17.32 -8.90 20.05
N TYR A 106 -17.00 -7.65 19.70
CA TYR A 106 -17.92 -6.52 19.70
C TYR A 106 -18.35 -6.09 18.29
N MET A 107 -17.78 -6.69 17.25
CA MET A 107 -18.10 -6.39 15.84
C MET A 107 -19.27 -7.25 15.34
N LYS A 108 -20.12 -6.66 14.49
CA LYS A 108 -21.17 -7.35 13.74
C LYS A 108 -20.75 -7.48 12.27
N ASP A 109 -21.36 -8.41 11.54
CA ASP A 109 -21.19 -8.57 10.09
C ASP A 109 -19.73 -8.81 9.64
N LEU A 110 -19.03 -9.73 10.33
CA LEU A 110 -17.63 -10.11 10.06
C LEU A 110 -17.42 -10.73 8.66
N ASP A 111 -18.49 -11.12 7.99
CA ASP A 111 -18.54 -11.62 6.62
C ASP A 111 -18.57 -10.48 5.58
N THR A 112 -18.85 -9.24 6.01
CA THR A 112 -18.95 -8.07 5.14
C THR A 112 -17.70 -7.20 5.25
N MET A 113 -16.95 -7.09 4.14
CA MET A 113 -15.78 -6.21 4.06
C MET A 113 -16.18 -4.87 3.46
N TYR A 114 -16.07 -3.79 4.25
CA TYR A 114 -16.17 -2.42 3.75
C TYR A 114 -14.78 -1.91 3.36
N THR A 115 -14.59 -1.60 2.09
CA THR A 115 -13.42 -0.89 1.57
C THR A 115 -13.83 0.51 1.17
N ASP A 116 -13.08 1.51 1.64
CA ASP A 116 -13.31 2.91 1.25
C ASP A 116 -13.25 3.06 -0.28
N ALA A 117 -14.23 3.75 -0.86
CA ALA A 117 -14.35 3.95 -2.30
C ALA A 117 -13.15 4.74 -2.87
N THR A 118 -12.44 5.51 -2.04
CA THR A 118 -11.23 6.23 -2.46
C THR A 118 -9.96 5.38 -2.46
N CYS A 119 -9.98 4.22 -1.79
CA CYS A 119 -8.90 3.23 -1.75
C CYS A 119 -9.16 2.04 -2.70
N TYR A 120 -9.96 2.22 -3.75
CA TYR A 120 -10.07 1.18 -4.78
C TYR A 120 -8.67 0.93 -5.34
N GLU A 121 -8.16 -0.30 -5.19
CA GLU A 121 -6.94 -0.71 -5.88
C GLU A 121 -7.09 -0.35 -7.35
N SER A 122 -6.32 0.62 -7.82
CA SER A 122 -6.46 1.15 -9.19
C SER A 122 -6.22 0.06 -10.24
N GLU A 123 -5.52 -1.00 -9.83
CA GLU A 123 -5.14 -2.16 -10.60
C GLU A 123 -6.13 -3.34 -10.43
N MET A 124 -7.05 -3.29 -9.46
CA MET A 124 -8.08 -4.31 -9.30
C MET A 124 -9.26 -4.00 -10.24
N ARG A 125 -9.43 -4.80 -11.29
CA ARG A 125 -10.57 -4.70 -12.21
C ARG A 125 -11.18 -6.06 -12.42
N TYR A 126 -12.50 -6.10 -12.65
CA TYR A 126 -13.18 -7.34 -13.03
C TYR A 126 -12.55 -7.90 -14.32
N PRO A 127 -11.86 -9.05 -14.25
CA PRO A 127 -11.02 -9.50 -15.34
C PRO A 127 -11.90 -10.18 -16.39
N THR A 128 -12.08 -9.53 -17.54
CA THR A 128 -12.36 -10.30 -18.76
C THR A 128 -11.04 -10.54 -19.46
N ASP A 129 -10.81 -11.79 -19.89
CA ASP A 129 -9.58 -12.21 -20.56
C ASP A 129 -9.08 -11.23 -21.65
N PRO A 130 -9.93 -10.74 -22.59
CA PRO A 130 -9.50 -9.74 -23.58
C PRO A 130 -9.03 -8.40 -22.99
N LYS A 131 -9.64 -7.94 -21.87
CA LYS A 131 -9.24 -6.67 -21.25
C LYS A 131 -7.90 -6.81 -20.55
N LEU A 132 -7.72 -7.89 -19.79
CA LEU A 132 -6.46 -8.17 -19.08
C LEU A 132 -5.30 -8.32 -20.07
N LEU A 133 -5.53 -9.06 -21.16
CA LEU A 133 -4.54 -9.22 -22.21
C LEU A 133 -4.20 -7.90 -22.91
N TRP A 134 -5.20 -7.05 -23.18
CA TRP A 134 -4.95 -5.74 -23.79
C TRP A 134 -4.13 -4.83 -22.88
N GLU A 135 -4.45 -4.78 -21.58
CA GLU A 135 -3.68 -3.98 -20.62
C GLU A 135 -2.22 -4.45 -20.53
N GLY A 136 -2.00 -5.77 -20.53
CA GLY A 136 -0.65 -6.34 -20.61
C GLY A 136 0.08 -5.98 -21.91
N ILE A 137 -0.63 -5.92 -23.04
CA ILE A 137 -0.06 -5.49 -24.33
C ILE A 137 0.31 -4.00 -24.31
N GLU A 138 -0.55 -3.12 -23.81
CA GLU A 138 -0.27 -1.68 -23.71
C GLU A 138 0.99 -1.43 -22.88
N LYS A 139 1.04 -1.98 -21.66
CA LYS A 139 2.19 -1.85 -20.75
C LYS A 139 3.47 -2.42 -21.37
N SER A 140 3.43 -3.65 -21.89
CA SER A 140 4.63 -4.29 -22.47
C SER A 140 5.10 -3.60 -23.76
N TYR A 141 4.19 -3.10 -24.59
CA TYR A 141 4.54 -2.36 -25.80
C TYR A 141 5.21 -1.02 -25.48
N GLU A 142 4.68 -0.28 -24.50
CA GLU A 142 5.29 0.96 -24.02
C GLU A 142 6.71 0.69 -23.53
N ILE A 143 6.90 -0.33 -22.68
CA ILE A 143 8.23 -0.70 -22.16
C ILE A 143 9.19 -1.07 -23.31
N MET A 144 8.74 -1.86 -24.29
CA MET A 144 9.56 -2.21 -25.46
C MET A 144 9.98 -0.96 -26.25
N CYS A 145 9.07 0.00 -26.43
CA CYS A 145 9.34 1.25 -27.13
C CYS A 145 10.32 2.13 -26.36
N THR A 146 10.12 2.29 -25.05
CA THR A 146 11.02 3.03 -24.16
C THR A 146 12.40 2.41 -24.15
N LEU A 147 12.49 1.08 -24.07
CA LEU A 147 13.76 0.37 -24.10
C LEU A 147 14.50 0.59 -25.42
N SER A 148 13.79 0.47 -26.55
CA SER A 148 14.36 0.73 -27.88
C SER A 148 14.89 2.17 -28.00
N ALA A 149 14.13 3.15 -27.49
CA ALA A 149 14.53 4.56 -27.50
C ALA A 149 15.77 4.82 -26.63
N LYS A 150 15.83 4.23 -25.42
CA LYS A 150 16.98 4.37 -24.51
C LYS A 150 18.24 3.70 -25.05
N LEU A 151 18.09 2.59 -25.77
CA LEU A 151 19.20 1.88 -26.43
C LEU A 151 19.59 2.51 -27.77
N ASN A 152 18.85 3.52 -28.25
CA ASN A 152 19.02 4.14 -29.56
C ASN A 152 18.99 3.13 -30.73
N VAL A 153 18.13 2.11 -30.62
CA VAL A 153 17.93 1.08 -31.64
C VAL A 153 16.60 1.25 -32.34
N HIS A 154 16.52 0.77 -33.59
CA HIS A 154 15.26 0.78 -34.33
C HIS A 154 14.21 -0.08 -33.61
N ARG A 155 13.01 0.48 -33.43
CA ARG A 155 11.90 -0.19 -32.75
C ARG A 155 11.53 -1.51 -33.45
N PRO A 156 11.35 -2.62 -32.73
CA PRO A 156 10.89 -3.87 -33.32
C PRO A 156 9.52 -3.71 -34.00
N ARG A 157 9.38 -4.27 -35.20
CA ARG A 157 8.13 -4.16 -35.99
C ARG A 157 7.05 -5.07 -35.43
N THR A 158 5.96 -4.50 -34.93
CA THR A 158 4.79 -5.25 -34.42
C THR A 158 3.51 -4.92 -35.18
N LYS A 159 2.44 -5.68 -34.94
CA LYS A 159 1.09 -5.38 -35.47
C LYS A 159 0.24 -4.60 -34.45
N TYR A 160 0.89 -3.82 -33.57
CA TYR A 160 0.23 -3.13 -32.46
C TYR A 160 -0.97 -2.30 -32.93
N VAL A 161 -0.77 -1.40 -33.89
CA VAL A 161 -1.82 -0.50 -34.41
C VAL A 161 -3.00 -1.25 -35.05
N ASP A 162 -2.74 -2.37 -35.73
CA ASP A 162 -3.80 -3.20 -36.32
C ASP A 162 -4.65 -3.90 -35.25
N VAL A 163 -3.99 -4.48 -34.24
CA VAL A 163 -4.68 -5.16 -33.14
C VAL A 163 -5.39 -4.17 -32.22
N GLU A 164 -4.82 -2.99 -31.99
CA GLU A 164 -5.43 -1.89 -31.27
C GLU A 164 -6.77 -1.47 -31.89
N LYS A 165 -6.77 -1.22 -33.21
CA LYS A 165 -8.00 -0.90 -33.95
C LYS A 165 -9.04 -2.01 -33.81
N ALA A 166 -8.62 -3.27 -33.94
CA ALA A 166 -9.51 -4.41 -33.78
C ALA A 166 -10.08 -4.55 -32.36
N ASN A 167 -9.26 -4.30 -31.34
CA ASN A 167 -9.67 -4.32 -29.94
C ASN A 167 -10.65 -3.18 -29.64
N LEU A 168 -10.39 -1.97 -30.15
CA LEU A 168 -11.30 -0.83 -30.02
C LEU A 168 -12.65 -1.12 -30.68
N SER A 169 -12.65 -1.66 -31.90
CA SER A 169 -13.88 -2.08 -32.57
C SER A 169 -14.65 -3.15 -31.79
N TYR A 170 -13.95 -4.09 -31.16
CA TYR A 170 -14.57 -5.09 -30.30
C TYR A 170 -15.17 -4.45 -29.04
N ARG A 171 -14.42 -3.60 -28.33
CA ARG A 171 -14.86 -2.90 -27.10
C ARG A 171 -16.09 -2.01 -27.33
N LYS A 172 -16.19 -1.36 -28.50
CA LYS A 172 -17.33 -0.49 -28.85
C LYS A 172 -18.62 -1.25 -29.16
N ARG A 173 -18.57 -2.58 -29.35
CA ARG A 173 -19.78 -3.37 -29.63
C ARG A 173 -20.58 -3.61 -28.36
N ARG A 174 -21.90 -3.45 -28.44
CA ARG A 174 -22.84 -3.65 -27.32
C ARG A 174 -22.98 -5.12 -26.88
N ARG A 175 -22.86 -6.06 -27.82
CA ARG A 175 -22.95 -7.51 -27.56
C ARG A 175 -21.76 -8.23 -28.20
N HIS A 176 -21.19 -9.19 -27.48
CA HIS A 176 -20.06 -10.00 -27.95
C HIS A 176 -20.50 -11.45 -28.13
N THR A 177 -20.12 -12.07 -29.25
CA THR A 177 -20.31 -13.51 -29.45
C THR A 177 -19.07 -14.28 -29.02
N LYS A 178 -19.23 -15.50 -28.51
CA LYS A 178 -18.11 -16.36 -28.06
C LYS A 178 -17.03 -16.52 -29.15
N VAL A 179 -17.45 -16.65 -30.41
CA VAL A 179 -16.53 -16.79 -31.56
C VAL A 179 -15.69 -15.52 -31.76
N GLN A 180 -16.30 -14.34 -31.64
CA GLN A 180 -15.59 -13.07 -31.76
C GLN A 180 -14.61 -12.87 -30.62
N THR A 181 -15.01 -13.18 -29.38
CA THR A 181 -14.14 -13.12 -28.21
C THR A 181 -12.93 -14.03 -28.41
N ARG A 182 -13.13 -15.29 -28.79
CA ARG A 182 -12.02 -16.24 -29.08
C ARG A 182 -11.09 -15.74 -30.18
N LYS A 183 -11.64 -15.16 -31.26
CA LYS A 183 -10.83 -14.59 -32.36
C LYS A 183 -9.98 -13.41 -31.87
N LEU A 184 -10.54 -12.54 -31.03
CA LEU A 184 -9.82 -11.42 -30.45
C LEU A 184 -8.74 -11.88 -29.47
N THR A 185 -9.09 -12.72 -28.48
CA THR A 185 -8.14 -13.28 -27.51
C THR A 185 -6.91 -13.86 -28.20
N ARG A 186 -7.10 -14.65 -29.27
CA ARG A 186 -5.98 -15.21 -30.03
C ARG A 186 -5.09 -14.14 -30.68
N ARG A 187 -5.67 -13.07 -31.23
CA ARG A 187 -4.90 -11.95 -31.79
C ARG A 187 -4.12 -11.22 -30.71
N LEU A 188 -4.71 -11.02 -29.54
CA LEU A 188 -4.06 -10.40 -28.38
C LEU A 188 -2.90 -11.26 -27.90
N LEU A 189 -3.11 -12.56 -27.67
CA LEU A 189 -2.04 -13.49 -27.26
C LEU A 189 -0.88 -13.54 -28.26
N ASN A 190 -1.17 -13.57 -29.56
CA ASN A 190 -0.14 -13.57 -30.59
C ASN A 190 0.69 -12.26 -30.59
N LEU A 191 0.04 -11.11 -30.38
CA LEU A 191 0.73 -9.83 -30.28
C LEU A 191 1.55 -9.75 -28.99
N LEU A 192 0.98 -10.13 -27.85
CA LEU A 192 1.66 -10.12 -26.56
C LEU A 192 2.89 -11.02 -26.59
N GLY A 193 2.75 -12.25 -27.10
CA GLY A 193 3.86 -13.18 -27.26
C GLY A 193 4.96 -12.62 -28.17
N LYS A 194 4.59 -11.90 -29.24
CA LYS A 194 5.55 -11.23 -30.10
C LYS A 194 6.29 -10.11 -29.34
N ILE A 195 5.58 -9.22 -28.67
CA ILE A 195 6.20 -8.11 -27.91
C ILE A 195 7.16 -8.65 -26.85
N LEU A 196 6.72 -9.62 -26.03
CA LEU A 196 7.58 -10.23 -25.01
C LEU A 196 8.82 -10.91 -25.60
N LYS A 197 8.71 -11.50 -26.79
CA LYS A 197 9.87 -12.08 -27.50
C LYS A 197 10.84 -10.99 -27.92
N GLU A 198 10.36 -9.94 -28.59
CA GLU A 198 11.21 -8.83 -29.05
C GLU A 198 11.86 -8.08 -27.88
N THR A 199 11.13 -7.82 -26.79
CA THR A 199 11.69 -7.19 -25.58
C THR A 199 12.84 -8.03 -25.00
N ARG A 200 12.69 -9.35 -24.92
CA ARG A 200 13.76 -10.23 -24.46
C ARG A 200 14.95 -10.29 -25.42
N THR A 201 14.71 -10.21 -26.73
CA THR A 201 15.78 -10.12 -27.73
C THR A 201 16.58 -8.84 -27.52
N LEU A 202 15.90 -7.69 -27.36
CA LEU A 202 16.54 -6.41 -27.07
C LEU A 202 17.38 -6.44 -25.78
N GLU A 203 16.86 -7.07 -24.72
CA GLU A 203 17.58 -7.23 -23.45
C GLU A 203 18.84 -8.10 -23.58
N ARG A 204 18.80 -9.14 -24.41
CA ARG A 204 19.93 -10.07 -24.62
C ARG A 204 21.02 -9.49 -25.51
N GLU A 205 20.63 -8.79 -26.56
CA GLU A 205 21.56 -8.22 -27.54
C GLU A 205 22.31 -7.00 -26.99
N ASN A 206 21.75 -6.32 -25.99
CA ASN A 206 22.31 -5.10 -25.43
C ASN A 206 22.68 -5.27 -23.96
N ALA A 207 23.99 -5.44 -23.70
CA ALA A 207 24.51 -5.55 -22.34
C ALA A 207 24.13 -4.32 -21.51
N GLY A 208 23.44 -4.54 -20.39
CA GLY A 208 23.00 -3.47 -19.49
C GLY A 208 21.61 -2.89 -19.79
N ALA A 209 20.89 -3.38 -20.81
CA ALA A 209 19.50 -3.01 -21.09
C ALA A 209 18.59 -3.16 -19.86
N GLU A 210 18.83 -4.18 -19.04
CA GLU A 210 18.08 -4.44 -17.81
C GLU A 210 18.21 -3.30 -16.78
N LYS A 211 19.31 -2.54 -16.79
CA LYS A 211 19.51 -1.39 -15.88
C LYS A 211 18.72 -0.15 -16.32
N LEU A 212 18.22 -0.12 -17.56
CA LEU A 212 17.47 0.99 -18.12
C LEU A 212 15.98 0.98 -17.73
N LEU A 213 15.49 -0.15 -17.21
CA LEU A 213 14.12 -0.32 -16.75
C LEU A 213 13.98 0.00 -15.26
N THR A 214 12.87 0.63 -14.89
CA THR A 214 12.53 0.85 -13.48
C THR A 214 12.13 -0.46 -12.79
N VAL A 215 12.22 -0.50 -11.46
CA VAL A 215 11.79 -1.66 -10.65
C VAL A 215 10.34 -2.04 -10.95
N ARG A 216 9.46 -1.05 -11.12
CA ARG A 216 8.06 -1.28 -11.47
C ARG A 216 7.91 -1.90 -12.86
N GLN A 217 8.60 -1.40 -13.87
CA GLN A 217 8.55 -1.94 -15.23
C GLN A 217 9.02 -3.39 -15.30
N LYS A 218 10.04 -3.76 -14.52
CA LYS A 218 10.49 -5.16 -14.41
C LYS A 218 9.41 -6.04 -13.79
N SER A 219 8.82 -5.60 -12.68
CA SER A 219 7.70 -6.29 -12.02
C SER A 219 6.52 -6.48 -12.97
N ASP A 220 6.16 -5.43 -13.73
CA ASP A 220 5.08 -5.48 -14.71
C ASP A 220 5.36 -6.53 -15.79
N ILE A 221 6.55 -6.54 -16.39
CA ILE A 221 6.94 -7.54 -17.41
C ILE A 221 6.88 -8.96 -16.84
N GLU A 222 7.30 -9.15 -15.59
CA GLU A 222 7.26 -10.46 -14.94
C GLU A 222 5.82 -10.94 -14.73
N ILE A 223 4.95 -10.08 -14.20
CA ILE A 223 3.52 -10.37 -14.01
C ILE A 223 2.86 -10.66 -15.35
N ILE A 224 3.07 -9.81 -16.36
CA ILE A 224 2.52 -9.97 -17.71
C ILE A 224 3.01 -11.28 -18.34
N THR A 225 4.28 -11.65 -18.13
CA THR A 225 4.83 -12.93 -18.59
C THR A 225 4.13 -14.11 -17.92
N ARG A 226 3.84 -14.03 -16.62
CA ARG A 226 3.10 -15.07 -15.89
C ARG A 226 1.67 -15.19 -16.42
N VAL A 227 0.97 -14.07 -16.60
CA VAL A 227 -0.39 -14.03 -17.20
C VAL A 227 -0.39 -14.65 -18.59
N TYR A 228 0.57 -14.28 -19.44
CA TYR A 228 0.67 -14.84 -20.79
C TYR A 228 0.87 -16.36 -20.78
N ARG A 229 1.67 -16.90 -19.85
CA ARG A 229 1.90 -18.34 -19.71
C ARG A 229 0.65 -19.09 -19.23
N GLN A 230 -0.19 -18.48 -18.41
CA GLN A 230 -1.44 -19.10 -17.92
C GLN A 230 -2.52 -19.20 -19.01
N GLN A 231 -2.44 -18.34 -20.04
CA GLN A 231 -3.39 -18.31 -21.15
C GLN A 231 -2.97 -19.19 -22.35
N LYS A 232 -1.77 -19.78 -22.29
CA LYS A 232 -1.23 -20.68 -23.31
C LYS A 232 -1.48 -22.13 -22.94
#